data_AF-A0A7S2U4M2-F1
#
_entry.id   AF-A0A7S2U4M2-F1
#
_cell.length_a   1.000
_cell.length_b   1.000
_cell.length_c   1.000
_cell.angle_alpha   90.00
_cell.angle_beta   90.00
_cell.angle_gamma   90.00
#
_symmetry.space_group_name_H-M   'P 1'
#
loop_
_entity.id
_entity.type
_entity.pdbx_description
1 polymer ?
#
loop_
_entity_poly.entity_id
_entity_poly.type
_entity_poly.pdbx_seq_one_letter_code
_entity_poly.pdbx_strand_id
1 'polypeptide(L)'
;YSLLARSTTELAAFEKNRRQAFGQGAFLLSSIIGISSAGVASAQDVVVRNIEKGSKLFDANCAACHVNGENVIAKDKTLKKDALQKYFASDPVGIQEFVQNGLLHRGTFMFGGKLSDSDFTDVTAYVLDQATSDKW
;
A
#
# COMPACT_ATOMS: atom_id res chain seq x y z
N TYR A 1 -16.29 -26.24 -15.98
CA TYR A 1 -16.60 -25.09 -16.85
C TYR A 1 -15.71 -23.94 -16.41
N SER A 2 -14.68 -23.46 -17.10
CA SER A 2 -14.15 -23.74 -18.44
C SER A 2 -12.72 -23.17 -18.44
N LEU A 3 -11.73 -23.95 -18.86
CA LEU A 3 -10.40 -23.44 -19.20
C LEU A 3 -10.44 -22.84 -20.61
N LEU A 4 -9.74 -21.72 -20.78
CA LEU A 4 -9.04 -21.26 -21.99
C LEU A 4 -9.85 -20.94 -23.26
N ALA A 5 -9.80 -19.67 -23.68
CA ALA A 5 -9.41 -19.27 -25.04
C ALA A 5 -9.45 -17.74 -25.16
N ARG A 6 -8.37 -17.05 -24.80
CA ARG A 6 -8.11 -15.74 -25.42
C ARG A 6 -7.50 -16.02 -26.78
N SER A 7 -8.16 -15.53 -27.83
CA SER A 7 -7.81 -15.83 -29.21
C SER A 7 -6.40 -15.34 -29.53
N THR A 8 -5.69 -16.09 -30.36
CA THR A 8 -4.33 -15.81 -30.85
C THR A 8 -4.19 -14.47 -31.58
N THR A 9 -5.30 -13.81 -31.89
CA THR A 9 -5.36 -12.48 -32.50
C THR A 9 -5.05 -11.34 -31.52
N GLU A 10 -5.35 -11.47 -30.22
CA GLU A 10 -5.11 -10.39 -29.24
C GLU A 10 -3.63 -10.29 -28.83
N LEU A 11 -2.89 -11.41 -28.85
CA LEU A 11 -1.47 -11.44 -28.49
C LEU A 11 -0.57 -10.78 -29.55
N ALA A 12 -0.93 -10.89 -30.83
CA ALA A 12 -0.16 -10.30 -31.93
C ALA A 12 -0.27 -8.76 -32.00
N ALA A 13 -1.41 -8.19 -31.56
CA ALA A 13 -1.61 -6.73 -31.56
C ALA A 13 -0.81 -6.01 -30.46
N PHE A 14 -0.63 -6.67 -29.30
CA PHE A 14 0.13 -6.10 -28.18
C PHE A 14 1.66 -6.10 -28.43
N GLU A 15 2.17 -7.07 -29.20
CA GLU A 15 3.61 -7.15 -29.50
C GLU A 15 4.03 -6.13 -30.57
N LYS A 16 3.19 -5.86 -31.58
CA LYS A 16 3.44 -4.83 -32.61
C LYS A 16 3.57 -3.43 -32.01
N ASN A 17 2.82 -3.14 -30.94
CA ASN A 17 2.82 -1.82 -30.30
C ASN A 17 4.00 -1.59 -29.34
N ARG A 18 4.68 -2.65 -28.88
CA ARG A 18 5.81 -2.53 -27.93
C ARG A 18 7.16 -2.28 -28.61
N ARG A 19 7.28 -2.59 -29.90
CA ARG A 19 8.53 -2.43 -30.68
C ARG A 19 8.74 -1.03 -31.27
N GLN A 20 7.77 -0.12 -31.15
CA GLN A 20 7.91 1.27 -31.64
C GLN A 20 8.42 2.27 -30.57
N ALA A 21 8.65 1.85 -29.32
CA ALA A 21 9.01 2.76 -28.22
C ALA A 21 10.52 2.85 -27.91
N PHE A 22 11.39 2.15 -28.64
CA PHE A 22 12.85 2.23 -28.47
C PHE A 22 13.57 2.35 -29.81
N GLY A 23 13.38 3.48 -30.49
CA GLY A 23 14.19 3.90 -31.62
C GLY A 23 15.23 4.91 -31.18
N GLN A 24 16.41 4.45 -30.74
CA GLN A 24 17.61 5.27 -30.79
C GLN A 24 17.97 5.46 -32.28
N GLY A 25 18.02 6.70 -32.75
CA GLY A 25 18.31 7.00 -34.15
C GLY A 25 18.73 8.44 -34.37
N ALA A 26 20.05 8.62 -34.44
CA ALA A 26 20.79 9.58 -35.27
C ALA A 26 20.54 11.10 -35.15
N PHE A 27 21.58 11.77 -34.67
CA PHE A 27 21.92 13.17 -34.96
C PHE A 27 21.80 13.49 -36.46
N LEU A 28 21.09 14.57 -36.84
CA LEU A 28 21.50 15.55 -37.87
C LEU A 28 20.71 16.89 -37.73
N LEU A 29 21.47 17.95 -37.44
CA LEU A 29 21.37 19.38 -37.82
C LEU A 29 20.03 20.17 -37.82
N SER A 30 20.02 21.21 -36.96
CA SER A 30 19.41 22.55 -37.07
C SER A 30 17.92 22.73 -37.43
N SER A 31 17.13 23.10 -36.43
CA SER A 31 16.46 24.41 -36.36
C SER A 31 15.77 24.62 -35.01
N ILE A 32 15.98 25.80 -34.44
CA ILE A 32 15.45 26.25 -33.15
C ILE A 32 13.96 26.56 -33.33
N ILE A 33 13.07 25.71 -32.80
CA ILE A 33 11.71 26.11 -32.40
C ILE A 33 11.47 25.47 -31.04
N GLY A 34 11.47 26.32 -30.01
CA GLY A 34 11.32 25.94 -28.61
C GLY A 34 9.97 25.27 -28.37
N ILE A 35 9.97 23.95 -28.23
CA ILE A 35 8.84 23.21 -27.67
C ILE A 35 8.89 23.45 -26.16
N SER A 36 8.07 24.39 -25.70
CA SER A 36 7.78 24.53 -24.28
C SER A 36 6.93 23.33 -23.86
N SER A 37 7.57 22.26 -23.39
CA SER A 37 6.88 21.14 -22.76
C SER A 37 6.27 21.63 -21.44
N ALA A 38 4.99 21.96 -21.46
CA ALA A 38 4.20 22.14 -20.25
C ALA A 38 4.23 20.79 -19.50
N GLY A 39 5.07 20.71 -18.46
CA GLY A 39 5.15 19.54 -17.61
C GLY A 39 3.80 19.31 -16.92
N VAL A 40 3.18 18.17 -17.19
CA VAL A 40 2.05 17.69 -16.40
C VAL A 40 2.56 17.39 -14.99
N ALA A 41 2.39 18.33 -14.07
CA ALA A 41 2.66 18.10 -12.66
C ALA A 41 1.59 17.12 -12.13
N SER A 42 1.96 15.85 -11.99
CA SER A 42 1.13 14.88 -11.26
C SER A 42 1.07 15.32 -9.80
N ALA A 43 -0.08 15.77 -9.34
CA ALA A 43 -0.35 15.99 -7.93
C ALA A 43 -0.26 14.62 -7.24
N GLN A 44 0.88 14.36 -6.60
CA GLN A 44 1.02 13.24 -5.68
C GLN A 44 0.26 13.65 -4.42
N ASP A 45 -0.79 12.91 -4.08
CA ASP A 45 -1.52 13.13 -2.84
C ASP A 45 -0.58 12.85 -1.67
N VAL A 46 -0.27 13.88 -0.87
CA VAL A 46 0.64 13.75 0.26
C VAL A 46 -0.16 13.20 1.42
N VAL A 47 -0.07 11.88 1.62
CA VAL A 47 -0.66 11.22 2.78
C VAL A 47 0.14 11.60 4.03
N VAL A 48 -0.41 12.53 4.82
CA VAL A 48 0.16 12.93 6.11
C VAL A 48 -0.17 11.87 7.16
N ARG A 49 0.84 11.36 7.86
CA ARG A 49 0.71 10.37 8.94
C ARG A 49 0.96 11.02 10.29
N ASN A 50 0.07 10.84 11.25
CA ASN A 50 0.20 11.33 12.61
C ASN A 50 0.40 10.17 13.60
N ILE A 51 1.66 9.94 13.99
CA ILE A 51 2.03 8.85 14.91
C ILE A 51 1.40 9.00 16.29
N GLU A 52 1.27 10.23 16.82
CA GLU A 52 0.67 10.46 18.15
C GLU A 52 -0.82 10.11 18.15
N LYS A 53 -1.55 10.50 17.10
CA LYS A 53 -2.95 10.11 16.91
C LYS A 53 -3.05 8.60 16.71
N GLY A 54 -2.16 8.02 15.91
CA GLY A 54 -2.07 6.57 15.70
C GLY A 54 -1.91 5.78 17.01
N SER A 55 -1.05 6.24 17.92
CA SER A 55 -0.88 5.65 19.26
C SER A 55 -2.18 5.65 20.05
N LYS A 56 -2.89 6.78 20.11
CA LYS A 56 -4.16 6.89 20.84
C LYS A 56 -5.24 5.98 20.25
N LEU A 57 -5.28 5.89 18.92
CA LEU A 57 -6.17 4.98 18.20
C LEU A 57 -5.83 3.52 18.50
N PHE A 58 -4.54 3.17 18.54
CA PHE A 58 -4.07 1.84 18.89
C PHE A 58 -4.49 1.44 20.30
N ASP A 59 -4.26 2.30 21.29
CA ASP A 59 -4.63 2.05 22.68
C ASP A 59 -6.13 1.82 22.83
N ALA A 60 -6.94 2.63 22.15
CA ALA A 60 -8.39 2.57 22.24
C ALA A 60 -9.01 1.35 21.51
N ASN A 61 -8.37 0.83 20.46
CA ASN A 61 -9.02 -0.12 19.53
C ASN A 61 -8.24 -1.42 19.28
N CYS A 62 -6.93 -1.46 19.55
CA CYS A 62 -6.05 -2.56 19.13
C CYS A 62 -5.36 -3.24 20.32
N ALA A 63 -5.02 -2.48 21.36
CA ALA A 63 -4.20 -2.94 22.48
C ALA A 63 -4.80 -4.12 23.26
N ALA A 64 -6.14 -4.26 23.28
CA ALA A 64 -6.82 -5.39 23.94
C ALA A 64 -6.34 -6.76 23.41
N CYS A 65 -5.95 -6.84 22.14
CA CYS A 65 -5.42 -8.05 21.53
C CYS A 65 -3.91 -7.99 21.25
N HIS A 66 -3.35 -6.78 21.17
CA HIS A 66 -2.02 -6.52 20.65
C HIS A 66 -1.08 -5.77 21.60
N VAL A 67 -1.31 -5.86 22.92
CA VAL A 67 -0.40 -5.32 23.93
C VAL A 67 1.04 -5.77 23.68
N ASN A 68 2.00 -4.84 23.79
CA ASN A 68 3.44 -5.04 23.52
C ASN A 68 3.72 -5.71 22.16
N GLY A 69 2.89 -5.42 21.16
CA GLY A 69 2.99 -5.98 19.82
C GLY A 69 2.67 -7.47 19.72
N GLU A 70 2.13 -8.10 20.76
CA GLU A 70 1.74 -9.52 20.73
C GLU A 70 0.44 -9.75 19.95
N ASN A 71 -0.05 -10.99 19.91
CA ASN A 71 -1.38 -11.30 19.40
C ASN A 71 -2.02 -12.43 20.21
N VAL A 72 -3.00 -12.07 21.04
CA VAL A 72 -3.70 -13.02 21.92
C VAL A 72 -4.60 -14.02 21.16
N ILE A 73 -4.98 -13.70 19.92
CA ILE A 73 -5.85 -14.53 19.08
C ILE A 73 -5.02 -15.52 18.26
N ALA A 74 -3.91 -15.06 17.67
CA ALA A 74 -3.03 -15.85 16.82
C ALA A 74 -1.56 -15.60 17.20
N LYS A 75 -1.03 -16.43 18.10
CA LYS A 75 0.29 -16.25 18.74
C LYS A 75 1.46 -16.06 17.75
N ASP A 76 1.38 -16.67 16.56
CA ASP A 76 2.44 -16.56 15.55
C ASP A 76 2.33 -15.30 14.67
N LYS A 77 1.21 -14.57 14.74
CA LYS A 77 0.90 -13.39 13.91
C LYS A 77 0.92 -12.11 14.74
N THR A 78 2.07 -11.83 15.34
CA THR A 78 2.31 -10.63 16.14
C THR A 78 2.46 -9.37 15.27
N LEU A 79 2.53 -8.20 15.90
CA LEU A 79 2.86 -6.93 15.27
C LEU A 79 4.37 -6.63 15.28
N LYS A 80 5.19 -7.61 15.66
CA LYS A 80 6.65 -7.48 15.64
C LYS A 80 7.19 -7.48 14.21
N LYS A 81 8.35 -6.86 14.02
CA LYS A 81 8.99 -6.67 12.72
C LYS A 81 9.05 -7.94 11.87
N ASP A 82 9.51 -9.05 12.45
CA ASP A 82 9.69 -10.30 11.73
C ASP A 82 8.37 -10.91 11.25
N ALA A 83 7.30 -10.78 12.07
CA ALA A 83 5.98 -11.25 11.70
C ALA A 83 5.37 -10.37 10.60
N LEU A 84 5.44 -9.04 10.73
CA LEU A 84 4.98 -8.11 9.69
C LEU A 84 5.74 -8.33 8.37
N GLN A 85 7.04 -8.58 8.43
CA GLN A 85 7.84 -8.91 7.26
C GLN A 85 7.40 -10.25 6.64
N LYS A 86 7.15 -11.28 7.45
CA LYS A 86 6.76 -12.61 6.98
C LYS A 86 5.38 -12.63 6.34
N TYR A 87 4.40 -11.95 6.94
CA TYR A 87 2.99 -12.05 6.53
C TYR A 87 2.55 -10.92 5.60
N PHE A 88 3.22 -9.77 5.65
CA PHE A 88 2.84 -8.58 4.87
C PHE A 88 4.01 -7.97 4.09
N ALA A 89 5.21 -8.56 4.11
CA ALA A 89 6.42 -7.95 3.55
C ALA A 89 6.70 -6.53 4.08
N SER A 90 6.17 -6.21 5.28
CA SER A 90 6.15 -4.86 5.84
C SER A 90 5.48 -3.81 4.94
N ASP A 91 4.62 -4.22 4.01
CA ASP A 91 3.89 -3.32 3.11
C ASP A 91 2.81 -2.52 3.88
N PRO A 92 2.95 -1.19 4.01
CA PRO A 92 1.99 -0.37 4.72
C PRO A 92 0.58 -0.43 4.11
N VAL A 93 0.48 -0.56 2.79
CA VAL A 93 -0.82 -0.60 2.11
C VAL A 93 -1.55 -1.90 2.42
N GLY A 94 -0.88 -3.04 2.26
CA GLY A 94 -1.45 -4.35 2.62
C GLY A 94 -1.80 -4.48 4.11
N ILE A 95 -0.99 -3.89 5.00
CA ILE A 95 -1.30 -3.87 6.44
C ILE A 95 -2.55 -3.03 6.69
N GLN A 96 -2.62 -1.81 6.15
CA GLN A 96 -3.79 -0.94 6.33
C GLN A 96 -5.06 -1.59 5.78
N GLU A 97 -4.98 -2.19 4.59
CA GLU A 97 -6.11 -2.91 4.00
C GLU A 97 -6.58 -4.07 4.89
N PHE A 98 -5.66 -4.80 5.51
CA PHE A 98 -6.00 -5.85 6.46
C PHE A 98 -6.61 -5.33 7.77
N VAL A 99 -6.12 -4.19 8.29
CA VAL A 99 -6.71 -3.54 9.46
C VAL A 99 -8.12 -3.04 9.15
N GLN A 100 -8.35 -2.49 7.96
CA GLN A 100 -9.64 -1.94 7.55
C GLN A 100 -10.66 -3.03 7.16
N ASN A 101 -10.21 -4.06 6.44
CA ASN A 101 -11.09 -5.00 5.73
C ASN A 101 -10.89 -6.47 6.10
N GLY A 102 -9.89 -6.81 6.92
CA GLY A 102 -9.61 -8.19 7.33
C GLY A 102 -10.82 -8.81 8.04
N LEU A 103 -11.09 -10.11 7.84
CA LEU A 103 -12.30 -10.76 8.36
C LEU A 103 -12.56 -10.57 9.86
N LEU A 104 -11.49 -10.49 10.67
CA LEU A 104 -11.58 -10.25 12.11
C LEU A 104 -11.73 -8.77 12.48
N HIS A 105 -11.41 -7.85 11.56
CA HIS A 105 -11.39 -6.40 11.77
C HIS A 105 -12.48 -5.64 11.00
N ARG A 106 -13.10 -6.28 9.99
CA ARG A 106 -13.99 -5.63 9.03
C ARG A 106 -15.26 -5.10 9.69
N GLY A 107 -15.54 -3.83 9.43
CA GLY A 107 -16.86 -3.22 9.61
C GLY A 107 -17.32 -3.09 11.07
N THR A 108 -18.61 -2.79 11.25
CA THR A 108 -19.30 -2.39 12.50
C THR A 108 -19.07 -3.26 13.74
N PHE A 109 -18.48 -4.45 13.62
CA PHE A 109 -18.31 -5.39 14.74
C PHE A 109 -17.15 -5.02 15.68
N MET A 110 -15.97 -4.66 15.15
CA MET A 110 -14.81 -4.28 15.97
C MET A 110 -14.71 -2.77 16.17
N PHE A 111 -14.81 -2.00 15.09
CA PHE A 111 -14.62 -0.55 15.14
C PHE A 111 -15.94 0.24 15.10
N GLY A 112 -17.10 -0.43 15.02
CA GLY A 112 -18.40 0.25 15.03
C GLY A 112 -18.63 1.24 13.88
N GLY A 113 -17.83 1.16 12.80
CA GLY A 113 -17.80 2.18 11.75
C GLY A 113 -17.25 3.55 12.21
N LYS A 114 -16.51 3.59 13.32
CA LYS A 114 -16.05 4.83 13.98
C LYS A 114 -14.72 5.38 13.45
N LEU A 115 -13.94 4.57 12.74
CA LEU A 115 -12.63 4.95 12.22
C LEU A 115 -12.74 5.38 10.75
N SER A 116 -12.13 6.53 10.42
CA SER A 116 -11.98 7.00 9.04
C SER A 116 -10.77 6.36 8.36
N ASP A 117 -10.65 6.54 7.03
CA ASP A 117 -9.46 6.11 6.28
C ASP A 117 -8.17 6.77 6.82
N SER A 118 -8.24 8.02 7.30
CA SER A 118 -7.08 8.69 7.91
C SER A 118 -6.75 8.11 9.28
N ASP A 119 -7.74 7.66 10.07
CA ASP A 119 -7.49 6.94 11.32
C ASP A 119 -6.79 5.60 11.06
N PHE A 120 -7.21 4.85 10.04
CA PHE A 120 -6.55 3.61 9.64
C PHE A 120 -5.11 3.85 9.15
N THR A 121 -4.90 4.96 8.45
CA THR A 121 -3.56 5.40 8.01
C THR A 121 -2.67 5.70 9.22
N ASP A 122 -3.16 6.47 10.19
CA ASP A 122 -2.42 6.88 11.38
C ASP A 122 -2.06 5.68 12.28
N VAL A 123 -3.01 4.78 12.53
CA VAL A 123 -2.76 3.59 13.36
C VAL A 123 -1.80 2.61 12.69
N THR A 124 -1.89 2.44 11.37
CA THR A 124 -0.95 1.61 10.61
C THR A 124 0.46 2.19 10.65
N ALA A 125 0.59 3.51 10.53
CA ALA A 125 1.87 4.19 10.65
C ALA A 125 2.49 4.00 12.03
N TYR A 126 1.68 4.10 13.10
CA TYR A 126 2.13 3.83 14.46
C TYR A 126 2.62 2.39 14.63
N VAL A 127 1.84 1.39 14.18
CA VAL A 127 2.23 -0.04 14.25
C VAL A 127 3.57 -0.29 13.55
N LEU A 128 3.77 0.30 12.37
CA LEU A 128 5.03 0.17 11.64
C LEU A 128 6.19 0.88 12.34
N ASP A 129 5.97 2.08 12.90
CA ASP A 129 6.99 2.79 13.68
C ASP A 129 7.44 1.96 14.89
N GLN A 130 6.48 1.40 15.63
CA GLN A 130 6.75 0.56 16.79
C GLN A 130 7.55 -0.69 16.40
N ALA A 131 7.11 -1.39 15.35
CA ALA A 131 7.75 -2.62 14.90
C ALA A 131 9.15 -2.39 14.32
N THR A 132 9.30 -1.38 13.46
CA THR A 132 10.57 -1.15 12.73
C THR A 132 11.65 -0.52 13.60
N SER A 133 11.24 0.22 14.63
CA SER A 133 12.12 0.85 15.60
C SER A 133 12.29 0.07 16.90
N ASP A 134 11.70 -1.12 17.01
CA ASP A 134 11.77 -1.99 18.18
C ASP A 134 11.30 -1.31 19.49
N LYS A 135 10.12 -0.70 19.44
CA LYS A 135 9.54 0.12 20.54
C LYS A 135 8.38 -0.54 21.31
N TRP A 136 8.00 -1.77 20.93
CA TRP A 136 6.90 -2.51 21.55
C TRP A 136 7.14 -2.85 23.02
#